data_AF-A0A6G0ZAY6-F1
#
_entry.id   AF-A0A6G0ZAY6-F1
#
_cell.length_a   1.000
_cell.length_b   1.000
_cell.length_c   1.000
_cell.angle_alpha   90.00
_cell.angle_beta   90.00
_cell.angle_gamma   90.00
#
_symmetry.space_group_name_H-M   'P 1'
#
loop_
_entity.id
_entity.type
_entity.pdbx_description
1 polymer ?
#
loop_
_entity_poly.entity_id
_entity_poly.type
_entity_poly.pdbx_seq_one_letter_code
_entity_poly.pdbx_strand_id
1 'polypeptide(L)'
;MSLYTDMSSALSILTEIKSLVNESGDDKLKANTNNDLQLLISVFQNPIIKTIASVQDSVSELSCQLQEHPSLLPVDFDISPVTGQLVLSLPSESTPYHSVPENLDSDQIVPKISNSSSAESSSPSSKESKSLIKDISPTLLPITTPSYAVEFQKAVEEASRGRKIHNVQLFKPEGCSLGFSVVGLRSEEKGELGIFVQEIQQNGIAARNSSNFCQYLNFKC
;
A
#
# COMPACT_ATOMS: atom_id res chain seq x y z
N MET A 1 -9.66 -8.86 -21.16
CA MET A 1 -10.96 -9.56 -21.01
C MET A 1 -11.18 -9.76 -19.52
N SER A 2 -12.40 -9.53 -19.03
CA SER A 2 -12.71 -9.61 -17.59
C SER A 2 -13.11 -11.05 -17.25
N LEU A 3 -12.36 -11.65 -16.32
CA LEU A 3 -12.64 -12.98 -15.80
C LEU A 3 -14.05 -13.05 -15.18
N TYR A 4 -14.48 -11.98 -14.52
CA TYR A 4 -15.83 -11.88 -13.94
C TYR A 4 -16.94 -12.05 -15.00
N THR A 5 -16.73 -11.47 -16.19
CA THR A 5 -17.68 -11.57 -17.31
C THR A 5 -17.71 -12.99 -17.87
N ASP A 6 -16.54 -13.60 -18.04
CA ASP A 6 -16.41 -14.97 -18.56
C ASP A 6 -17.04 -15.99 -17.61
N MET A 7 -16.87 -15.82 -16.29
CA MET A 7 -17.52 -16.64 -15.27
C MET A 7 -19.04 -16.51 -15.30
N SER A 8 -19.56 -15.30 -15.49
CA SER A 8 -21.00 -15.05 -15.57
C SER A 8 -21.61 -15.71 -16.82
N SER A 9 -20.89 -15.64 -17.94
CA SER A 9 -21.24 -16.33 -19.19
C SER A 9 -21.22 -17.85 -19.01
N ALA A 10 -20.15 -18.40 -18.43
CA ALA A 10 -20.02 -19.83 -18.14
C ALA A 10 -21.15 -20.34 -17.24
N LEU A 11 -21.55 -19.58 -16.22
CA LEU A 11 -22.68 -19.92 -15.37
C LEU A 11 -24.01 -20.02 -16.14
N SER A 12 -24.26 -19.09 -17.07
CA SER A 12 -25.42 -19.12 -17.95
C SER A 12 -25.45 -20.39 -18.80
N ILE A 13 -24.31 -20.70 -19.44
CA ILE A 13 -24.16 -21.88 -20.29
C ILE A 13 -24.34 -23.18 -19.49
N LEU A 14 -23.73 -23.29 -18.31
CA LEU A 14 -23.86 -24.46 -17.45
C LEU A 14 -25.30 -24.69 -16.98
N THR A 15 -26.03 -23.59 -16.72
CA THR A 15 -27.45 -23.66 -16.33
C THR A 15 -28.31 -24.14 -17.50
N GLU A 16 -28.04 -23.67 -18.72
CA GLU A 16 -28.71 -24.12 -19.94
C GLU A 16 -28.43 -25.61 -20.22
N ILE A 17 -27.17 -26.03 -20.19
CA ILE A 17 -26.76 -27.44 -20.39
C ILE A 17 -27.47 -28.35 -19.37
N LYS A 18 -27.53 -27.94 -18.10
CA LYS A 18 -28.22 -28.71 -17.06
C LYS A 18 -29.72 -28.85 -17.33
N SER A 19 -30.37 -27.82 -17.87
CA SER A 19 -31.76 -27.89 -18.30
C SER A 19 -31.94 -28.89 -19.44
N LEU A 20 -31.11 -28.78 -20.48
CA LEU A 20 -31.12 -29.68 -21.64
C LEU A 20 -30.88 -31.14 -21.24
N VAL A 21 -29.94 -31.40 -20.34
CA VAL A 21 -29.67 -32.75 -19.82
C VAL A 21 -30.88 -33.30 -19.06
N ASN A 22 -31.58 -32.46 -18.29
CA ASN A 22 -32.78 -32.87 -17.57
C ASN A 22 -33.95 -33.21 -18.51
N GLU A 23 -34.07 -32.52 -19.63
CA GLU A 23 -35.09 -32.71 -20.67
C GLU A 23 -34.77 -33.84 -21.66
N SER A 24 -33.52 -34.31 -21.71
CA SER A 24 -33.07 -35.34 -22.67
C SER A 24 -33.71 -36.72 -22.51
N GLY A 25 -34.37 -36.99 -21.37
CA GLY A 25 -35.00 -38.29 -21.08
C GLY A 25 -34.03 -39.44 -20.80
N ASP A 26 -32.72 -39.19 -20.75
CA ASP A 26 -31.69 -40.20 -20.44
C ASP A 26 -31.32 -40.19 -18.95
N ASP A 27 -31.89 -41.12 -18.19
CA ASP A 27 -31.63 -41.25 -16.74
C ASP A 27 -30.18 -41.62 -16.40
N LYS A 28 -29.47 -42.33 -17.28
CA LYS A 28 -28.05 -42.66 -17.06
C LYS A 28 -27.19 -41.41 -17.23
N LEU A 29 -27.44 -40.63 -18.27
CA LEU A 29 -26.76 -39.36 -18.48
C LEU A 29 -27.00 -38.41 -17.31
N LYS A 30 -28.26 -38.29 -16.85
CA LYS A 30 -28.63 -37.46 -15.70
C LYS A 30 -27.92 -37.89 -14.42
N ALA A 31 -27.94 -39.18 -14.08
CA ALA A 31 -27.30 -39.69 -12.87
C ALA A 31 -25.78 -39.42 -12.86
N ASN A 32 -25.14 -39.51 -14.04
CA ASN A 32 -23.69 -39.33 -14.16
C ASN A 32 -23.25 -37.86 -14.20
N THR A 33 -24.07 -36.95 -14.74
CA THR A 33 -23.60 -35.57 -15.03
C THR A 33 -24.25 -34.50 -14.16
N ASN A 34 -25.43 -34.75 -13.57
CA ASN A 34 -26.16 -33.68 -12.87
C ASN A 34 -25.42 -33.21 -11.61
N ASN A 35 -24.81 -34.13 -10.86
CA ASN A 35 -24.03 -33.78 -9.67
C ASN A 35 -22.84 -32.87 -10.01
N ASP A 36 -22.12 -33.17 -11.10
CA ASP A 36 -20.97 -32.38 -11.53
C ASP A 36 -21.40 -30.99 -12.04
N LEU A 37 -22.47 -30.93 -12.83
CA LEU A 37 -23.04 -29.66 -13.28
C LEU A 37 -23.53 -28.81 -12.10
N GLN A 38 -24.15 -29.42 -11.08
CA GLN A 38 -24.55 -28.73 -9.85
C GLN A 38 -23.35 -28.20 -9.08
N LEU A 39 -22.29 -29.00 -8.96
CA LEU A 39 -21.05 -28.59 -8.31
C LEU A 39 -20.45 -27.37 -9.03
N LEU A 40 -20.30 -27.43 -10.35
CA LEU A 40 -19.77 -26.34 -11.15
C LEU A 40 -20.61 -25.07 -11.03
N ILE A 41 -21.93 -25.18 -11.16
CA ILE A 41 -22.86 -24.04 -10.97
C ILE A 41 -22.69 -23.44 -9.58
N SER A 42 -22.59 -24.26 -8.54
CA SER A 42 -22.40 -23.78 -7.16
C SER A 42 -21.07 -23.05 -6.97
N VAL A 43 -19.99 -23.53 -7.60
CA VAL A 43 -18.68 -22.88 -7.59
C VAL A 43 -18.77 -21.51 -8.27
N PHE A 44 -19.35 -21.41 -9.47
CA PHE A 44 -19.48 -20.13 -10.17
C PHE A 44 -20.49 -19.17 -9.52
N GLN A 45 -21.43 -19.66 -8.71
CA GLN A 45 -22.33 -18.84 -7.92
C GLN A 45 -21.73 -18.33 -6.60
N ASN A 46 -20.63 -18.94 -6.14
CA ASN A 46 -20.02 -18.63 -4.86
C ASN A 46 -19.58 -17.16 -4.81
N PRO A 47 -20.09 -16.35 -3.85
CA PRO A 47 -19.76 -14.93 -3.77
C PRO A 47 -18.27 -14.69 -3.55
N ILE A 48 -17.58 -15.57 -2.81
CA ILE A 48 -16.13 -15.45 -2.59
C ILE A 48 -15.37 -15.60 -3.91
N ILE A 49 -15.74 -16.58 -4.74
CA ILE A 49 -15.08 -16.82 -6.03
C ILE A 49 -15.36 -15.65 -6.98
N LYS A 50 -16.59 -15.10 -6.97
CA LYS A 50 -16.93 -13.89 -7.72
C LYS A 50 -16.11 -12.67 -7.27
N THR A 51 -15.97 -12.47 -5.96
CA THR A 51 -15.12 -11.40 -5.42
C THR A 51 -13.67 -11.60 -5.81
N ILE A 52 -13.12 -12.81 -5.71
CA ILE A 52 -11.74 -13.12 -6.14
C ILE A 52 -11.54 -12.78 -7.62
N ALA A 53 -12.47 -13.20 -8.49
CA ALA A 53 -12.40 -12.89 -9.92
C ALA A 53 -12.47 -11.39 -10.20
N SER A 54 -13.34 -10.67 -9.51
CA SER A 54 -13.43 -9.20 -9.62
C SER A 54 -12.15 -8.50 -9.14
N VAL A 55 -11.55 -8.97 -8.04
CA VAL A 55 -10.30 -8.43 -7.53
C VAL A 55 -9.16 -8.70 -8.51
N GLN A 56 -9.12 -9.87 -9.13
CA GLN A 56 -8.12 -10.20 -10.15
C GLN A 56 -8.24 -9.28 -11.37
N ASP A 57 -9.47 -9.00 -11.83
CA ASP A 57 -9.72 -8.03 -12.88
C ASP A 57 -9.26 -6.62 -12.46
N SER A 58 -9.59 -6.20 -11.24
CA SER A 58 -9.22 -4.89 -10.67
C SER A 58 -7.70 -4.71 -10.53
N VAL A 59 -6.96 -5.73 -10.13
CA VAL A 59 -5.49 -5.69 -10.03
C VAL A 59 -4.86 -5.62 -11.43
N SER A 60 -5.43 -6.34 -12.39
CA SER A 60 -4.99 -6.27 -13.78
C SER A 60 -5.23 -4.87 -14.36
N GLU A 61 -6.39 -4.29 -14.08
CA GLU A 61 -6.73 -2.92 -14.47
C GLU A 61 -5.81 -1.89 -13.81
N LEU A 62 -5.57 -2.00 -12.50
CA LEU A 62 -4.63 -1.13 -11.79
C LEU A 62 -3.22 -1.22 -12.37
N SER A 63 -2.78 -2.42 -12.76
CA SER A 63 -1.48 -2.60 -13.41
C SER A 63 -1.38 -1.85 -14.75
N CYS A 64 -2.48 -1.78 -15.52
CA CYS A 64 -2.53 -0.97 -16.74
C CYS A 64 -2.52 0.54 -16.40
N GLN A 65 -3.31 0.96 -15.40
CA GLN A 65 -3.38 2.35 -14.96
C GLN A 65 -2.05 2.88 -14.43
N LEU A 66 -1.26 2.04 -13.76
CA LEU A 66 0.07 2.42 -13.25
C LEU A 66 1.10 2.64 -14.37
N GLN A 67 0.92 2.00 -15.53
CA GLN A 67 1.76 2.25 -16.70
C GLN A 67 1.48 3.63 -17.30
N GLU A 68 0.21 4.03 -17.34
CA GLU A 68 -0.23 5.33 -17.86
C GLU A 68 -0.01 6.47 -16.86
N HIS A 69 -0.11 6.18 -15.55
CA HIS A 69 0.03 7.14 -14.46
C HIS A 69 1.08 6.70 -13.43
N PRO A 70 2.39 6.83 -13.74
CA PRO A 70 3.47 6.43 -12.83
C PRO A 70 3.54 7.25 -11.53
N SER A 71 2.76 8.33 -11.42
CA SER A 71 2.63 9.16 -10.21
C SER A 71 1.56 8.68 -9.23
N LEU A 72 0.81 7.61 -9.55
CA LEU A 72 -0.22 7.04 -8.66
C LEU A 72 0.39 6.64 -7.31
N LEU A 73 -0.15 7.19 -6.24
CA LEU A 73 0.21 6.83 -4.87
C LEU A 73 -0.75 5.76 -4.33
N PRO A 74 -0.34 5.00 -3.29
CA PRO A 74 -1.22 4.02 -2.64
C PRO A 74 -2.53 4.58 -2.06
N VAL A 75 -2.65 5.91 -1.90
CA VAL A 75 -3.88 6.58 -1.44
C VAL A 75 -4.85 6.89 -2.58
N ASP A 76 -4.37 6.89 -3.83
CA ASP A 76 -5.16 7.29 -5.00
C ASP A 76 -6.02 6.15 -5.54
N PHE A 77 -5.89 4.94 -5.00
CA PHE A 77 -6.69 3.79 -5.41
C PHE A 77 -7.12 2.95 -4.21
N ASP A 78 -8.26 2.29 -4.35
CA ASP A 78 -8.75 1.29 -3.41
C ASP A 78 -9.47 0.15 -4.15
N ILE A 79 -9.65 -0.99 -3.50
CA ILE A 79 -10.49 -2.09 -4.00
C ILE A 79 -11.68 -2.23 -3.06
N SER A 80 -12.87 -1.97 -3.57
CA SER A 80 -14.11 -2.07 -2.80
C SER A 80 -14.22 -3.45 -2.14
N PRO A 81 -14.32 -3.56 -0.81
CA PRO A 81 -14.31 -4.85 -0.11
C PRO A 81 -15.57 -5.68 -0.36
N VAL A 82 -16.67 -5.04 -0.81
CA VAL A 82 -17.94 -5.70 -1.10
C VAL A 82 -18.02 -6.17 -2.54
N THR A 83 -17.59 -5.33 -3.48
CA THR A 83 -17.71 -5.61 -4.92
C THR A 83 -16.44 -6.15 -5.55
N GLY A 84 -15.28 -5.99 -4.90
CA GLY A 84 -13.97 -6.34 -5.45
C GLY A 84 -13.57 -5.50 -6.66
N GLN A 85 -14.12 -4.28 -6.79
CA GLN A 85 -13.89 -3.38 -7.93
C GLN A 85 -12.85 -2.31 -7.60
N LEU A 86 -12.05 -1.93 -8.60
CA LEU A 86 -11.08 -0.84 -8.51
C LEU A 86 -11.80 0.51 -8.41
N VAL A 87 -11.42 1.31 -7.42
CA VAL A 87 -11.86 2.69 -7.24
C VAL A 87 -10.64 3.59 -7.36
N LEU A 88 -10.63 4.50 -8.32
CA LEU A 88 -9.56 5.47 -8.53
C LEU A 88 -10.02 6.85 -8.06
N SER A 89 -9.29 7.44 -7.13
CA SER A 89 -9.48 8.79 -6.62
C SER A 89 -8.52 9.76 -7.30
N LEU A 90 -8.52 9.76 -8.64
CA LEU A 90 -7.71 10.73 -9.39
C LEU A 90 -8.37 12.13 -9.30
N PRO A 91 -7.59 13.19 -9.04
CA PRO A 91 -8.10 14.55 -9.24
C PRO A 91 -8.45 14.68 -10.73
N SER A 92 -9.74 14.73 -11.05
CA SER A 92 -10.20 14.75 -12.42
C SER A 92 -9.63 15.97 -13.16
N GLU A 93 -8.82 15.76 -14.20
CA GLU A 93 -8.58 16.75 -15.25
C GLU A 93 -9.88 17.01 -16.02
N SER A 94 -10.82 17.74 -15.43
CA SER A 94 -11.94 18.36 -16.16
C SER A 94 -12.68 19.37 -15.29
N THR A 95 -12.04 20.51 -15.01
CA THR A 95 -12.80 21.76 -14.91
C THR A 95 -12.20 22.74 -15.93
N PRO A 96 -12.91 23.07 -17.02
CA PRO A 96 -12.53 24.17 -17.88
C PRO A 96 -12.44 25.42 -17.01
N TYR A 97 -11.33 26.14 -17.13
CA TYR A 97 -11.12 27.45 -16.55
C TYR A 97 -12.35 28.32 -16.80
N HIS A 98 -13.19 28.48 -15.77
CA HIS A 98 -14.23 29.49 -15.80
C HIS A 98 -13.55 30.80 -15.41
N SER A 99 -13.42 31.64 -16.44
CA SER A 99 -12.91 33.00 -16.43
C SER A 99 -13.43 33.76 -15.21
N VAL A 100 -12.53 34.23 -14.35
CA VAL A 100 -12.81 35.32 -13.42
C VAL A 100 -12.40 36.61 -14.14
N PRO A 101 -13.32 37.55 -14.41
CA PRO A 101 -12.94 38.86 -14.91
C PRO A 101 -12.17 39.61 -13.82
N GLU A 102 -11.14 40.33 -14.26
CA GLU A 102 -10.45 41.35 -13.50
C GLU A 102 -11.44 42.28 -12.78
N ASN A 103 -11.30 42.41 -11.46
CA ASN A 103 -11.51 43.71 -10.83
C ASN A 103 -10.54 43.91 -9.67
N LEU A 104 -9.93 45.08 -9.72
CA LEU A 104 -8.87 45.58 -8.87
C LEU A 104 -9.34 45.84 -7.43
N ASP A 105 -8.33 45.88 -6.57
CA ASP A 105 -8.15 46.74 -5.40
C ASP A 105 -8.61 46.26 -4.02
N SER A 106 -7.56 45.96 -3.24
CA SER A 106 -7.30 46.50 -1.89
C SER A 106 -8.13 46.02 -0.70
N ASP A 107 -7.43 45.23 0.13
CA ASP A 107 -7.39 45.24 1.59
C ASP A 107 -8.68 45.36 2.43
N GLN A 108 -8.77 44.45 3.41
CA GLN A 108 -9.81 44.29 4.45
C GLN A 108 -11.12 43.70 3.92
N ILE A 109 -11.68 42.64 4.51
CA ILE A 109 -12.48 42.75 5.73
C ILE A 109 -12.70 41.33 6.30
N VAL A 110 -12.41 41.18 7.59
CA VAL A 110 -12.87 40.06 8.44
C VAL A 110 -14.38 40.21 8.75
N PRO A 111 -15.17 39.12 8.82
CA PRO A 111 -16.50 39.20 9.42
C PRO A 111 -16.40 39.28 10.95
N LYS A 112 -16.70 40.49 11.42
CA LYS A 112 -16.95 40.94 12.79
C LYS A 112 -18.03 40.11 13.50
N ILE A 113 -17.69 39.53 14.65
CA ILE A 113 -18.65 39.24 15.72
C ILE A 113 -18.27 40.12 16.91
N SER A 114 -19.09 41.14 17.16
CA SER A 114 -19.03 41.99 18.34
C SER A 114 -19.52 41.21 19.57
N ASN A 115 -18.87 41.36 20.73
CA ASN A 115 -19.50 42.01 21.89
C ASN A 115 -18.60 42.05 23.15
N SER A 116 -18.19 43.28 23.47
CA SER A 116 -18.17 43.94 24.80
C SER A 116 -17.46 43.30 26.02
N SER A 117 -16.34 43.92 26.41
CA SER A 117 -16.21 44.89 27.53
C SER A 117 -15.19 44.59 28.65
N SER A 118 -14.46 45.67 28.98
CA SER A 118 -13.96 46.10 30.30
C SER A 118 -12.58 45.61 30.82
N ALA A 119 -11.55 46.35 30.41
CA ALA A 119 -10.61 47.18 31.17
C ALA A 119 -10.19 46.87 32.64
N GLU A 120 -8.86 46.98 32.84
CA GLU A 120 -8.10 47.61 33.95
C GLU A 120 -7.30 46.76 34.98
N SER A 121 -5.98 46.82 34.77
CA SER A 121 -4.90 47.12 35.75
C SER A 121 -4.29 46.03 36.64
N SER A 122 -3.02 45.71 36.40
CA SER A 122 -1.86 46.08 37.25
C SER A 122 -0.66 45.10 37.08
N SER A 123 0.46 45.64 36.59
CA SER A 123 1.80 45.02 36.50
C SER A 123 2.52 45.08 37.88
N PRO A 124 3.80 44.65 38.09
CA PRO A 124 4.79 44.07 37.17
C PRO A 124 5.73 42.92 37.67
N SER A 125 6.36 42.24 36.70
CA SER A 125 7.75 41.73 36.62
C SER A 125 8.34 40.78 37.68
N SER A 126 8.65 39.53 37.27
CA SER A 126 10.06 39.09 37.14
C SER A 126 10.24 37.77 36.36
N LYS A 127 10.96 37.90 35.24
CA LYS A 127 12.02 37.02 34.69
C LYS A 127 11.70 35.57 34.24
N GLU A 128 11.64 35.48 32.91
CA GLU A 128 12.42 34.56 32.06
C GLU A 128 12.00 33.08 31.97
N SER A 129 11.15 32.79 30.98
CA SER A 129 11.03 31.47 30.37
C SER A 129 10.65 31.65 28.90
N LYS A 130 11.60 31.38 27.99
CA LYS A 130 11.31 31.27 26.55
C LYS A 130 10.72 29.88 26.30
N SER A 131 9.40 29.80 26.44
CA SER A 131 8.55 28.69 26.03
C SER A 131 8.03 28.97 24.62
N LEU A 132 8.50 28.22 23.63
CA LEU A 132 7.81 28.07 22.35
C LEU A 132 7.14 26.70 22.35
N ILE A 133 5.85 26.69 22.69
CA ILE A 133 4.93 25.60 22.37
C ILE A 133 4.51 25.81 20.91
N LYS A 134 4.72 24.81 20.05
CA LYS A 134 3.78 24.56 18.96
C LYS A 134 3.67 23.06 18.69
N ASP A 135 2.45 22.61 18.95
CA ASP A 135 1.69 21.58 18.24
C ASP A 135 2.00 20.09 18.51
N ILE A 136 1.00 19.44 19.11
CA ILE A 136 0.90 18.02 19.43
C ILE A 136 0.00 17.36 18.36
N SER A 137 0.50 16.32 17.67
CA SER A 137 -0.27 15.17 17.15
C SER A 137 0.69 14.05 16.68
N PRO A 138 0.37 12.75 16.84
CA PRO A 138 1.32 11.73 17.24
C PRO A 138 1.95 11.01 16.05
N THR A 139 3.20 11.33 15.72
CA THR A 139 4.06 10.43 14.95
C THR A 139 4.79 9.54 15.94
N LEU A 140 4.54 8.22 15.87
CA LEU A 140 5.35 7.22 16.58
C LEU A 140 6.81 7.37 16.17
N LEU A 141 7.55 8.16 16.93
CA LEU A 141 9.01 8.21 16.84
C LEU A 141 9.54 6.85 17.27
N PRO A 142 10.53 6.27 16.56
CA PRO A 142 11.29 5.16 17.12
C PRO A 142 11.82 5.61 18.48
N ILE A 143 11.73 4.74 19.49
CA ILE A 143 12.31 5.00 20.82
C ILE A 143 13.83 5.14 20.64
N THR A 144 14.25 6.35 20.32
CA THR A 144 15.63 6.74 20.08
C THR A 144 15.84 7.92 21.00
N THR A 145 16.27 7.62 22.23
CA THR A 145 16.92 8.67 23.01
C THR A 145 18.13 9.15 22.18
N PRO A 146 18.50 10.44 22.26
CA PRO A 146 19.66 10.95 21.51
C PRO A 146 20.95 10.16 21.80
N SER A 147 21.03 9.50 22.96
CA SER A 147 22.12 8.56 23.31
C SER A 147 22.17 7.34 22.38
N TYR A 148 21.03 6.70 22.10
CA TYR A 148 20.98 5.48 21.29
C TYR A 148 21.39 5.73 19.83
N ALA A 149 20.98 6.85 19.26
CA ALA A 149 21.34 7.20 17.89
C ALA A 149 22.87 7.37 17.72
N VAL A 150 23.53 7.97 18.72
CA VAL A 150 24.99 8.16 18.74
C VAL A 150 25.71 6.82 18.91
N GLU A 151 25.23 5.96 19.82
CA GLU A 151 25.78 4.62 20.04
C GLU A 151 25.64 3.72 18.80
N PHE A 152 24.48 3.77 18.14
CA PHE A 152 24.23 3.05 16.90
C PHE A 152 25.19 3.50 15.79
N GLN A 153 25.32 4.81 15.58
CA GLN A 153 26.22 5.36 14.56
C GLN A 153 27.67 4.92 14.81
N LYS A 154 28.13 4.99 16.07
CA LYS A 154 29.46 4.52 16.47
C LYS A 154 29.65 3.01 16.20
N ALA A 155 28.66 2.19 16.53
CA ALA A 155 28.72 0.75 16.30
C ALA A 155 28.76 0.40 14.80
N VAL A 156 28.01 1.13 13.97
CA VAL A 156 28.03 0.96 12.50
C VAL A 156 29.38 1.38 11.92
N GLU A 157 29.96 2.48 12.39
CA GLU A 157 31.30 2.93 11.98
C GLU A 157 32.38 1.92 12.35
N GLU A 158 32.36 1.40 13.57
CA GLU A 158 33.29 0.37 14.04
C GLU A 158 33.15 -0.94 13.25
N ALA A 159 31.92 -1.39 13.00
CA ALA A 159 31.63 -2.59 12.20
C ALA A 159 32.01 -2.42 10.71
N SER A 160 31.92 -1.20 10.19
CA SER A 160 32.31 -0.91 8.80
C SER A 160 33.81 -1.11 8.56
N ARG A 161 34.65 -0.98 9.60
CA ARG A 161 36.13 -1.03 9.49
C ARG A 161 36.67 -0.14 8.36
N GLY A 162 36.07 1.04 8.18
CA GLY A 162 36.44 2.00 7.14
C GLY A 162 35.87 1.71 5.74
N ARG A 163 34.98 0.72 5.59
CA ARG A 163 34.26 0.46 4.33
C ARG A 163 33.14 1.48 4.13
N LYS A 164 32.80 1.77 2.88
CA LYS A 164 31.70 2.69 2.54
C LYS A 164 30.37 2.15 3.06
N ILE A 165 29.70 2.93 3.92
CA ILE A 165 28.38 2.62 4.47
C ILE A 165 27.31 3.17 3.52
N HIS A 166 26.29 2.36 3.21
CA HIS A 166 25.10 2.79 2.50
C HIS A 166 23.88 2.53 3.37
N ASN A 167 23.02 3.53 3.52
CA ASN A 167 21.76 3.40 4.22
C ASN A 167 20.67 3.09 3.19
N VAL A 168 19.99 1.95 3.36
CA VAL A 168 18.84 1.57 2.54
C VAL A 168 17.63 1.40 3.44
N GLN A 169 16.59 2.19 3.18
CA GLN A 169 15.33 2.09 3.90
C GLN A 169 14.37 1.20 3.10
N LEU A 170 13.89 0.14 3.72
CA LEU A 170 12.89 -0.76 3.16
C LEU A 170 11.60 -0.64 3.95
N PHE A 171 10.47 -0.54 3.25
CA PHE A 171 9.15 -0.50 3.85
C PHE A 171 8.54 -1.90 3.82
N LYS A 172 8.08 -2.37 4.97
CA LYS A 172 7.39 -3.66 5.11
C LYS A 172 5.88 -3.41 5.16
N PRO A 173 5.12 -3.69 4.09
CA PRO A 173 3.67 -3.68 4.12
C PRO A 173 3.15 -4.84 4.97
N GLU A 174 1.95 -4.68 5.51
CA GLU A 174 1.30 -5.68 6.37
C GLU A 174 1.18 -7.03 5.65
N GLY A 175 1.49 -8.11 6.38
CA GLY A 175 1.47 -9.47 5.84
C GLY A 175 2.61 -9.85 4.88
N CYS A 176 3.52 -8.93 4.53
CA CYS A 176 4.62 -9.19 3.60
C CYS A 176 5.99 -9.34 4.31
N SER A 177 6.95 -10.00 3.67
CA SER A 177 8.35 -10.05 4.12
C SER A 177 9.23 -9.08 3.32
N LEU A 178 10.37 -8.68 3.88
CA LEU A 178 11.32 -7.81 3.18
C LEU A 178 11.99 -8.51 1.98
N GLY A 179 11.93 -9.84 1.89
CA GLY A 179 12.41 -10.59 0.74
C GLY A 179 13.92 -10.79 0.68
N PHE A 180 14.61 -10.86 1.82
CA PHE A 180 16.00 -11.30 1.90
C PHE A 180 16.23 -12.16 3.15
N SER A 181 17.24 -13.02 3.07
CA SER A 181 17.66 -13.93 4.14
C SER A 181 19.00 -13.48 4.71
N VAL A 182 19.20 -13.67 6.02
CA VAL A 182 20.47 -13.34 6.69
C VAL A 182 21.06 -14.57 7.40
N VAL A 183 22.39 -14.64 7.43
CA VAL A 183 23.16 -15.66 8.14
C VAL A 183 24.17 -15.00 9.06
N GLY A 184 24.33 -15.55 10.26
CA GLY A 184 25.43 -15.22 11.15
C GLY A 184 26.63 -16.07 10.80
N LEU A 185 27.75 -15.45 10.46
CA LEU A 185 29.00 -16.17 10.24
C LEU A 185 29.83 -16.15 11.53
N ARG A 186 30.35 -17.32 11.91
CA ARG A 186 31.27 -17.49 13.03
C ARG A 186 32.44 -18.35 12.58
N SER A 187 33.66 -17.91 12.85
CA SER A 187 34.89 -18.66 12.63
C SER A 187 35.45 -19.14 13.96
N GLU A 188 35.96 -20.37 14.01
CA GLU A 188 36.59 -20.90 15.23
C GLU A 188 37.89 -20.17 15.57
N GLU A 189 38.60 -19.62 14.58
CA GLU A 189 39.87 -18.90 14.77
C GLU A 189 39.66 -17.40 15.05
N LYS A 190 38.59 -16.79 14.49
CA LYS A 190 38.35 -15.33 14.51
C LYS A 190 37.10 -14.90 15.26
N GLY A 191 36.35 -15.83 15.85
CA GLY A 191 35.11 -15.54 16.56
C GLY A 191 33.95 -15.14 15.63
N GLU A 192 33.04 -14.30 16.11
CA GLU A 192 31.88 -13.83 15.34
C GLU A 192 32.31 -12.90 14.21
N LEU A 193 32.05 -13.30 12.96
CA LEU A 193 32.44 -12.57 11.76
C LEU A 193 31.38 -11.56 11.31
N GLY A 194 30.17 -11.63 11.88
CA GLY A 194 29.08 -10.70 11.66
C GLY A 194 27.86 -11.34 10.98
N ILE A 195 26.91 -10.49 10.61
CA ILE A 195 25.66 -10.86 9.94
C ILE A 195 25.79 -10.52 8.45
N PHE A 196 25.43 -11.47 7.60
CA PHE A 196 25.56 -11.36 6.15
C PHE A 196 24.22 -11.67 5.48
N VAL A 197 23.95 -11.00 4.35
CA VAL A 197 22.82 -11.36 3.50
C VAL A 197 23.20 -12.64 2.76
N GLN A 198 22.36 -13.67 2.86
CA GLN A 198 22.55 -14.95 2.18
C GLN A 198 21.90 -14.97 0.81
N GLU A 199 20.66 -14.47 0.72
CA GLU A 199 19.84 -14.57 -0.48
C GLU A 199 18.87 -13.39 -0.54
N ILE A 200 18.57 -12.95 -1.77
CA ILE A 200 17.52 -11.97 -2.06
C ILE A 200 16.49 -12.66 -2.94
N GLN A 201 15.22 -12.63 -2.51
CA GLN A 201 14.09 -13.22 -3.24
C GLN A 201 13.78 -12.37 -4.47
N GLN A 202 13.78 -12.95 -5.67
CA GLN A 202 13.60 -12.24 -6.96
C GLN A 202 12.32 -11.40 -7.04
N ASN A 203 11.25 -11.80 -6.34
CA ASN A 203 9.98 -11.07 -6.28
C ASN A 203 9.76 -10.33 -4.94
N GLY A 204 10.76 -10.34 -4.07
CA GLY A 204 10.72 -9.73 -2.75
C GLY A 204 10.89 -8.21 -2.78
N ILE A 205 10.55 -7.56 -1.67
CA ILE A 205 10.62 -6.09 -1.55
C ILE A 205 12.05 -5.57 -1.73
N ALA A 206 13.02 -6.29 -1.18
CA ALA A 206 14.45 -6.01 -1.34
C ALA A 206 14.94 -6.10 -2.80
N ALA A 207 14.35 -6.99 -3.61
CA ALA A 207 14.64 -7.10 -5.03
C ALA A 207 13.90 -6.05 -5.88
N ARG A 208 12.69 -5.63 -5.49
CA ARG A 208 11.88 -4.68 -6.27
C ARG A 208 12.30 -3.22 -6.07
N ASN A 209 12.73 -2.82 -4.88
CA ASN A 209 13.35 -1.51 -4.62
C ASN A 209 14.83 -1.46 -5.09
N SER A 210 15.12 -2.16 -6.20
CA SER A 210 16.45 -2.61 -6.64
C SER A 210 17.45 -1.53 -7.02
N SER A 211 17.04 -0.26 -7.12
CA SER A 211 17.95 0.80 -7.58
C SER A 211 19.13 1.02 -6.62
N ASN A 212 19.03 0.57 -5.37
CA ASN A 212 20.12 0.68 -4.39
C ASN A 212 20.48 -0.67 -3.73
N PHE A 213 19.51 -1.53 -3.38
CA PHE A 213 19.82 -2.69 -2.54
C PHE A 213 20.63 -3.81 -3.23
N CYS A 214 20.25 -4.27 -4.44
CA CYS A 214 21.03 -5.29 -5.17
C CYS A 214 22.40 -4.74 -5.64
N GLN A 215 22.47 -3.45 -6.04
CA GLN A 215 23.70 -2.83 -6.58
C GLN A 215 24.85 -2.80 -5.57
N TYR A 216 24.56 -2.56 -4.29
CA TYR A 216 25.60 -2.48 -3.25
C TYR A 216 26.04 -3.84 -2.70
N LEU A 217 25.24 -4.89 -2.91
CA LEU A 217 25.51 -6.22 -2.36
C LEU A 217 26.13 -7.20 -3.38
N ASN A 218 26.36 -6.78 -4.64
CA ASN A 218 26.91 -7.61 -5.72
C ASN A 218 26.19 -8.97 -5.91
N PHE A 219 24.90 -9.04 -5.55
CA PHE A 219 24.07 -10.20 -5.89
C PHE A 219 23.62 -10.07 -7.35
N LYS A 220 23.77 -11.14 -8.14
CA LYS A 220 23.07 -11.25 -9.42
C LYS A 220 21.59 -11.50 -9.13
N CYS A 221 20.86 -10.40 -9.04
CA CYS A 221 19.45 -10.34 -9.39
C CYS A 221 19.41 -10.52 -10.95
#